data_AF-A0A6B3M1T7-F1
#
_entry.id   AF-A0A6B3M1T7-F1
#
_cell.length_a   1.000
_cell.length_b   1.000
_cell.length_c   1.000
_cell.angle_alpha   90.00
_cell.angle_beta   90.00
_cell.angle_gamma   90.00
#
_symmetry.space_group_name_H-M   'P 1'
#
loop_
_entity.id
_entity.type
_entity.pdbx_description
1 polymer ?
#
loop_
_entity_poly.entity_id
_entity_poly.type
_entity_poly.pdbx_seq_one_letter_code
_entity_poly.pdbx_strand_id
1 'polypeptide(L)'
;MYSQFVASQSLEIDVPEQEVPIEHYLRQPQHLVRAIADPTLIKQISPECFRIKMRPLHFMSLNFQPMVDLKIWADSESTVHLRSVGCEILGLDYINQRFALDLKGKLHPKQVHNYTLLKGTADLKVSVNVPFPLSLTPQPILETTGNGLLKSVLVRIKQKLMHQLLLDYLQWANNDKYTNVYIQAQTVKDWQIES
;
A
#
# COMPACT_ATOMS: atom_id res chain seq x y z
N MET A 1 11.64 -23.16 -16.47
CA MET A 1 12.86 -22.34 -16.28
C MET A 1 12.62 -21.42 -15.10
N TYR A 2 13.54 -21.32 -14.14
CA TYR A 2 13.38 -20.39 -13.02
C TYR A 2 13.87 -19.00 -13.40
N SER A 3 13.07 -17.97 -13.11
CA SER A 3 13.41 -16.58 -13.41
C SER A 3 13.05 -15.70 -12.22
N GLN A 4 13.82 -14.63 -12.08
CA GLN A 4 13.61 -13.63 -11.04
C GLN A 4 13.42 -12.26 -11.69
N PHE A 5 12.40 -11.55 -11.23
CA PHE A 5 12.10 -10.19 -11.62
C PHE A 5 12.18 -9.27 -10.41
N VAL A 6 12.68 -8.06 -10.61
CA VAL A 6 12.86 -7.06 -9.57
C VAL A 6 12.44 -5.68 -10.06
N ALA A 7 11.85 -4.90 -9.15
CA ALA A 7 11.65 -3.48 -9.34
C ALA A 7 11.68 -2.76 -8.00
N SER A 8 12.13 -1.51 -8.03
CA SER A 8 12.11 -0.62 -6.87
C SER A 8 11.51 0.73 -7.26
N GLN A 9 10.87 1.38 -6.30
CA GLN A 9 10.36 2.74 -6.43
C GLN A 9 10.59 3.52 -5.14
N SER A 10 10.88 4.80 -5.29
CA SER A 10 10.89 5.77 -4.21
C SER A 10 9.87 6.87 -4.48
N LEU A 11 9.41 7.52 -3.43
CA LEU A 11 8.54 8.68 -3.50
C LEU A 11 8.89 9.66 -2.39
N GLU A 12 8.60 10.92 -2.67
CA GLU A 12 8.67 12.03 -1.73
C GLU A 12 7.38 12.83 -1.91
N ILE A 13 6.73 13.18 -0.81
CA ILE A 13 5.49 13.95 -0.79
C ILE A 13 5.63 15.07 0.22
N ASP A 14 5.45 16.31 -0.22
CA ASP A 14 5.37 17.46 0.69
C ASP A 14 4.07 17.36 1.49
N VAL A 15 4.19 17.37 2.81
CA VAL A 15 3.04 17.25 3.72
C VAL A 15 2.57 18.65 4.10
N PRO A 16 1.30 19.00 3.84
CA PRO A 16 0.76 20.27 4.30
C PRO A 16 0.70 20.29 5.82
N GLU A 17 1.05 21.43 6.41
CA GLU A 17 0.94 21.64 7.85
C GLU A 17 -0.54 21.55 8.28
N GLN A 18 -0.80 20.81 9.34
CA GLN A 18 -2.11 20.64 9.97
C GLN A 18 -1.94 20.68 11.49
N GLU A 19 -3.02 20.95 12.22
CA GLU A 19 -3.01 20.95 13.69
C GLU A 19 -2.61 19.58 14.27
N VAL A 20 -3.03 18.50 13.62
CA VAL A 20 -2.64 17.14 13.99
C VAL A 20 -1.52 16.67 13.06
N PRO A 21 -0.31 16.38 13.59
CA PRO A 21 0.82 15.95 12.76
C PRO A 21 0.56 14.63 12.03
N ILE A 22 1.15 14.47 10.84
CA ILE A 22 0.98 13.29 9.98
C ILE A 22 1.45 11.99 10.64
N GLU A 23 2.36 12.07 11.60
CA GLU A 23 2.84 10.97 12.43
C GLU A 23 1.67 10.21 13.08
N HIS A 24 0.63 10.91 13.55
CA HIS A 24 -0.53 10.30 14.17
C HIS A 24 -1.41 9.55 13.15
N TYR A 25 -1.55 10.11 11.95
CA TYR A 25 -2.23 9.46 10.83
C TYR A 25 -1.50 8.17 10.42
N LEU A 26 -0.17 8.22 10.32
CA LEU A 26 0.67 7.08 9.93
C LEU A 26 0.60 5.89 10.90
N ARG A 27 0.31 6.14 12.18
CA ARG A 27 0.14 5.08 13.19
C ARG A 27 -1.10 4.21 12.99
N GLN A 28 -1.95 4.51 12.01
CA GLN A 28 -3.18 3.79 11.73
C GLN A 28 -3.11 3.02 10.40
N PRO A 29 -2.80 1.69 10.43
CA PRO A 29 -2.59 0.89 9.21
C PRO A 29 -3.75 0.92 8.21
N GLN A 30 -4.98 1.03 8.72
CA GLN A 30 -6.21 1.07 7.94
C GLN A 30 -6.31 2.26 6.98
N HIS A 31 -5.71 3.40 7.33
CA HIS A 31 -5.69 4.57 6.44
C HIS A 31 -4.69 4.36 5.30
N LEU A 32 -3.56 3.73 5.59
CA LEU A 32 -2.49 3.51 4.63
C LEU A 32 -2.85 2.47 3.57
N VAL A 33 -3.57 1.40 3.95
CA VAL A 33 -4.03 0.40 2.97
C VAL A 33 -5.02 1.00 1.95
N ARG A 34 -5.88 1.93 2.39
CA ARG A 34 -6.84 2.62 1.51
C ARG A 34 -6.15 3.59 0.56
N ALA A 35 -5.05 4.19 1.00
CA ALA A 35 -4.25 5.06 0.15
C ALA A 35 -3.55 4.30 -1.01
N ILE A 36 -3.28 2.99 -0.88
CA ILE A 36 -2.58 2.20 -1.92
C ILE A 36 -3.51 1.37 -2.82
N ALA A 37 -4.73 1.04 -2.37
CA ALA A 37 -5.64 0.15 -3.09
C ALA A 37 -7.10 0.64 -3.03
N ASP A 38 -7.94 0.15 -3.94
CA ASP A 38 -9.36 0.52 -3.94
C ASP A 38 -10.05 -0.10 -2.71
N PRO A 39 -10.74 0.67 -1.85
CA PRO A 39 -11.42 0.14 -0.67
C PRO A 39 -12.35 -1.02 -0.97
N THR A 40 -13.00 -1.03 -2.14
CA THR A 40 -13.91 -2.11 -2.57
C THR A 40 -13.19 -3.43 -2.87
N LEU A 41 -11.87 -3.37 -3.08
CA LEU A 41 -11.02 -4.52 -3.39
C LEU A 41 -10.15 -4.95 -2.19
N ILE A 42 -10.36 -4.34 -1.02
CA ILE A 42 -9.64 -4.64 0.22
C ILE A 42 -10.56 -5.42 1.15
N LYS A 43 -10.08 -6.57 1.62
CA LYS A 43 -10.68 -7.31 2.72
C LYS A 43 -9.70 -7.32 3.89
N GLN A 44 -10.12 -6.79 5.04
CA GLN A 44 -9.32 -6.89 6.25
C GLN A 44 -9.36 -8.33 6.79
N ILE A 45 -8.19 -8.92 7.05
CA ILE A 45 -8.03 -10.24 7.66
C ILE A 45 -7.80 -10.09 9.16
N SER A 46 -6.97 -9.11 9.54
CA SER A 46 -6.65 -8.76 10.93
C SER A 46 -6.34 -7.25 11.03
N PRO A 47 -6.08 -6.68 12.22
CA PRO A 47 -5.74 -5.27 12.36
C PRO A 47 -4.57 -4.80 11.46
N GLU A 48 -3.59 -5.66 11.23
CA GLU A 48 -2.40 -5.36 10.42
C GLU A 48 -2.37 -6.10 9.07
N CYS A 49 -3.26 -7.07 8.81
CA CYS A 49 -3.23 -7.87 7.59
C CYS A 49 -4.46 -7.62 6.70
N PHE A 50 -4.21 -7.36 5.41
CA PHE A 50 -5.21 -7.01 4.43
C PHE A 50 -5.04 -7.83 3.15
N ARG A 51 -6.11 -8.44 2.67
CA ARG A 51 -6.19 -9.12 1.38
C ARG A 51 -6.64 -8.13 0.31
N ILE A 52 -5.87 -7.99 -0.75
CA ILE A 52 -6.10 -7.02 -1.82
C ILE A 52 -6.25 -7.75 -3.15
N LYS A 53 -7.41 -7.59 -3.78
CA LYS A 53 -7.60 -8.04 -5.16
C LYS A 53 -7.02 -7.00 -6.11
N MET A 54 -5.95 -7.35 -6.83
CA MET A 54 -5.30 -6.42 -7.76
C MET A 54 -6.08 -6.33 -9.08
N ARG A 55 -5.79 -5.31 -9.88
CA ARG A 55 -6.27 -5.27 -11.28
C ARG A 55 -5.59 -6.39 -12.09
N PRO A 56 -6.26 -6.92 -13.12
CA PRO A 56 -5.62 -7.87 -14.04
C PRO A 56 -4.32 -7.30 -14.61
N LEU A 57 -3.31 -8.16 -14.69
CA LEU A 57 -1.99 -7.89 -15.21
C LEU A 57 -1.79 -8.69 -16.49
N HIS A 58 -0.98 -8.11 -17.38
CA HIS A 58 -0.61 -8.72 -18.64
C HIS A 58 0.89 -8.94 -18.68
N PHE A 59 1.32 -10.16 -18.96
CA PHE A 59 2.71 -10.55 -19.09
C PHE A 59 2.89 -11.40 -20.34
N MET A 60 3.42 -10.80 -21.41
CA MET A 60 3.55 -11.45 -22.72
C MET A 60 2.21 -11.96 -23.23
N SER A 61 1.96 -13.27 -23.29
CA SER A 61 0.66 -13.83 -23.67
C SER A 61 -0.24 -14.17 -22.48
N LEU A 62 0.26 -14.05 -21.25
CA LEU A 62 -0.47 -14.40 -20.04
C LEU A 62 -1.27 -13.21 -19.49
N ASN A 63 -2.52 -13.47 -19.15
CA ASN A 63 -3.36 -12.56 -18.37
C ASN A 63 -3.67 -13.22 -17.04
N PHE A 64 -3.47 -12.49 -15.95
CA PHE A 64 -3.69 -13.04 -14.62
C PHE A 64 -4.05 -11.95 -13.63
N GLN A 65 -4.68 -12.33 -12.52
CA GLN A 65 -5.09 -11.40 -11.49
C GLN A 65 -4.55 -11.83 -10.13
N PRO A 66 -3.61 -11.08 -9.54
CA PRO A 66 -3.12 -11.36 -8.20
C PRO A 66 -4.14 -11.01 -7.11
N MET A 67 -4.16 -11.82 -6.06
CA MET A 67 -4.77 -11.55 -4.77
C MET A 67 -3.63 -11.58 -3.73
N VAL A 68 -3.29 -10.41 -3.19
CA VAL A 68 -2.09 -10.24 -2.35
C VAL A 68 -2.51 -10.00 -0.91
N ASP A 69 -1.89 -10.72 0.02
CA ASP A 69 -2.01 -10.43 1.45
C ASP A 69 -0.86 -9.54 1.88
N LEU A 70 -1.19 -8.35 2.38
CA LEU A 70 -0.24 -7.36 2.86
C LEU A 70 -0.35 -7.21 4.37
N LYS A 71 0.79 -7.29 5.04
CA LYS A 71 0.94 -6.84 6.42
C LYS A 71 1.40 -5.37 6.42
N ILE A 72 0.72 -4.52 7.18
CA ILE A 72 1.02 -3.10 7.34
C ILE A 72 1.01 -2.77 8.83
N TRP A 73 2.08 -2.16 9.31
CA TRP A 73 2.23 -1.76 10.72
C TRP A 73 3.07 -0.50 10.82
N ALA A 74 2.89 0.25 11.89
CA ALA A 74 3.75 1.39 12.21
C ALA A 74 4.68 1.02 13.37
N ASP A 75 5.93 1.47 13.32
CA ASP A 75 6.83 1.38 14.47
C ASP A 75 6.74 2.61 15.38
N SER A 76 7.53 2.60 16.46
CA SER A 76 7.58 3.69 17.45
C SER A 76 8.06 5.03 16.87
N GLU A 77 8.78 5.01 15.74
CA GLU A 77 9.29 6.20 15.05
C GLU A 77 8.29 6.74 14.03
N SER A 78 7.06 6.22 14.01
CA SER A 78 6.02 6.57 13.02
C SER A 78 6.44 6.23 11.58
N THR A 79 7.36 5.26 11.43
CA THR A 79 7.63 4.64 10.14
C THR A 79 6.60 3.54 9.90
N VAL A 80 5.87 3.65 8.80
CA VAL A 80 4.97 2.61 8.32
C VAL A 80 5.78 1.62 7.51
N HIS A 81 5.65 0.35 7.86
CA HIS A 81 6.20 -0.77 7.13
C HIS A 81 5.08 -1.51 6.40
N LEU A 82 5.41 -2.00 5.21
CA LEU A 82 4.53 -2.81 4.39
C LEU A 82 5.28 -4.04 3.90
N ARG A 83 4.67 -5.21 4.01
CA ARG A 83 5.24 -6.45 3.48
C ARG A 83 4.19 -7.39 2.93
N SER A 84 4.46 -8.07 1.83
CA SER A 84 3.63 -9.21 1.40
C SER A 84 3.83 -10.41 2.32
N VAL A 85 2.73 -10.99 2.78
CA VAL A 85 2.71 -12.23 3.57
C VAL A 85 2.08 -13.39 2.81
N GLY A 86 1.43 -13.12 1.68
CA GLY A 86 0.86 -14.11 0.79
C GLY A 86 0.54 -13.51 -0.58
N CYS A 87 0.47 -14.36 -1.60
CA CYS A 87 0.01 -13.99 -2.93
C CYS A 87 -0.56 -15.22 -3.62
N GLU A 88 -1.75 -15.06 -4.18
CA GLU A 88 -2.45 -16.07 -4.99
C GLU A 88 -2.73 -15.47 -6.37
N ILE A 89 -2.45 -16.21 -7.43
CA ILE A 89 -2.80 -15.87 -8.80
C ILE A 89 -4.12 -16.55 -9.15
N LEU A 90 -5.16 -15.75 -9.34
CA LEU A 90 -6.50 -16.27 -9.66
C LEU A 90 -6.52 -16.87 -11.07
N GLY A 91 -7.11 -18.06 -11.19
CA GLY A 91 -7.33 -18.74 -12.47
C GLY A 91 -6.10 -19.45 -13.05
N LEU A 92 -4.96 -19.45 -12.35
CA LEU A 92 -3.73 -20.12 -12.75
C LEU A 92 -3.12 -20.91 -11.58
N ASP A 93 -3.87 -21.88 -11.05
CA ASP A 93 -3.49 -22.61 -9.83
C ASP A 93 -2.13 -23.33 -9.94
N TYR A 94 -1.77 -23.78 -11.13
CA TYR A 94 -0.46 -24.40 -11.39
C TYR A 94 0.71 -23.42 -11.18
N ILE A 95 0.49 -22.11 -11.34
CA ILE A 95 1.52 -21.08 -11.11
C ILE A 95 1.73 -20.88 -9.62
N ASN A 96 0.67 -20.97 -8.80
CA ASN A 96 0.73 -20.69 -7.36
C ASN A 96 1.73 -21.58 -6.61
N GLN A 97 1.99 -22.80 -7.10
CA GLN A 97 2.98 -23.71 -6.51
C GLN A 97 4.43 -23.39 -6.89
N ARG A 98 4.64 -22.50 -7.86
CA ARG A 98 5.94 -22.23 -8.48
C ARG A 98 6.22 -20.73 -8.60
N PHE A 99 5.51 -19.93 -7.81
CA PHE A 99 5.56 -18.48 -7.79
C PHE A 99 5.73 -17.99 -6.36
N ALA A 100 6.60 -17.00 -6.18
CA ALA A 100 6.77 -16.29 -4.93
C ALA A 100 6.84 -14.79 -5.19
N LEU A 101 6.18 -14.02 -4.34
CA LEU A 101 6.19 -12.56 -4.34
C LEU A 101 6.73 -12.07 -2.99
N ASP A 102 7.76 -11.23 -3.03
CA ASP A 102 8.31 -10.51 -1.88
C ASP A 102 8.22 -9.01 -2.18
N LEU A 103 7.22 -8.37 -1.61
CA LEU A 103 7.04 -6.92 -1.57
C LEU A 103 7.46 -6.44 -0.19
N LYS A 104 8.34 -5.45 -0.14
CA LYS A 104 8.72 -4.73 1.08
C LYS A 104 8.65 -3.24 0.81
N GLY A 105 8.12 -2.48 1.75
CA GLY A 105 8.07 -1.04 1.65
C GLY A 105 8.13 -0.38 3.01
N LYS A 106 8.55 0.88 3.00
CA LYS A 106 8.54 1.75 4.17
C LYS A 106 8.12 3.15 3.78
N LEU A 107 7.46 3.86 4.70
CA LEU A 107 7.02 5.23 4.53
C LEU A 107 7.21 5.95 5.87
N HIS A 108 7.96 7.05 5.89
CA HIS A 108 8.30 7.75 7.13
C HIS A 108 8.32 9.27 6.90
N PRO A 109 7.90 10.06 7.89
CA PRO A 109 8.04 11.50 7.84
C PRO A 109 9.50 11.89 8.09
N LYS A 110 9.95 12.94 7.41
CA LYS A 110 11.26 13.54 7.61
C LYS A 110 11.08 15.05 7.72
N GLN A 111 11.49 15.63 8.84
CA GLN A 111 11.53 17.08 8.99
C GLN A 111 12.63 17.68 8.11
N VAL A 112 12.29 18.67 7.30
CA VAL A 112 13.21 19.42 6.45
C VAL A 112 12.96 20.91 6.66
N HIS A 113 13.84 21.55 7.42
CA HIS A 113 13.68 22.96 7.83
C HIS A 113 12.32 23.22 8.48
N ASN A 114 11.41 23.88 7.76
CA ASN A 114 10.10 24.31 8.24
C ASN A 114 8.93 23.50 7.65
N TYR A 115 9.19 22.38 6.98
CA TYR A 115 8.14 21.53 6.45
C TYR A 115 8.44 20.05 6.67
N THR A 116 7.38 19.24 6.66
CA THR A 116 7.47 17.79 6.77
C THR A 116 7.46 17.17 5.38
N LEU A 117 8.46 16.34 5.09
CA LEU A 117 8.58 15.58 3.85
C LEU A 117 8.32 14.10 4.12
N LEU A 118 7.30 13.53 3.49
CA LEU A 118 7.02 12.10 3.62
C LEU A 118 7.85 11.31 2.59
N LYS A 119 8.73 10.44 3.06
CA LYS A 119 9.62 9.63 2.20
C LYS A 119 9.19 8.17 2.20
N GLY A 120 9.06 7.60 1.02
CA GLY A 120 8.68 6.20 0.83
C GLY A 120 9.61 5.45 -0.10
N THR A 121 9.79 4.16 0.18
CA THR A 121 10.48 3.21 -0.71
C THR A 121 9.71 1.90 -0.77
N ALA A 122 9.68 1.27 -1.93
CA ALA A 122 9.11 -0.06 -2.11
C ALA A 122 9.97 -0.90 -3.06
N ASP A 123 10.26 -2.13 -2.66
CA ASP A 123 11.00 -3.14 -3.40
C ASP A 123 10.07 -4.33 -3.65
N LEU A 124 9.96 -4.71 -4.92
CA LEU A 124 9.14 -5.84 -5.36
C LEU A 124 10.02 -6.85 -6.07
N LYS A 125 9.99 -8.08 -5.58
CA LYS A 125 10.67 -9.22 -6.16
C LYS A 125 9.67 -10.32 -6.46
N VAL A 126 9.77 -10.88 -7.65
CA VAL A 126 9.02 -12.06 -8.05
C VAL A 126 9.99 -13.14 -8.48
N SER A 127 9.73 -14.34 -8.00
CA SER A 127 10.47 -15.55 -8.34
C SER A 127 9.49 -16.55 -8.91
N VAL A 128 9.72 -17.05 -10.12
CA VAL A 128 8.73 -17.89 -10.80
C VAL A 128 9.39 -18.95 -11.69
N ASN A 129 8.81 -20.15 -11.70
CA ASN A 129 9.07 -21.11 -12.77
C ASN A 129 8.19 -20.78 -13.97
N VAL A 130 8.77 -20.13 -14.96
CA VAL A 130 8.03 -19.64 -16.13
C VAL A 130 7.48 -20.83 -16.92
N PRO A 131 6.16 -20.85 -17.21
CA PRO A 131 5.53 -21.96 -17.91
C PRO A 131 5.87 -21.97 -19.40
N PHE A 132 5.76 -23.14 -20.01
CA PHE A 132 5.76 -23.27 -21.47
C PHE A 132 4.52 -22.58 -22.06
N PRO A 133 4.61 -21.89 -23.22
CA PRO A 133 5.81 -21.72 -24.05
C PRO A 133 6.71 -20.54 -23.66
N LEU A 134 6.33 -19.70 -22.69
CA LEU A 134 7.13 -18.53 -22.30
C LEU A 134 8.55 -18.89 -21.82
N SER A 135 8.75 -20.11 -21.34
CA SER A 135 10.08 -20.62 -20.99
C SER A 135 11.04 -20.71 -22.17
N LEU A 136 10.55 -20.67 -23.41
CA LEU A 136 11.37 -20.63 -24.62
C LEU A 136 11.87 -19.21 -24.96
N THR A 137 11.30 -18.18 -24.33
CA THR A 137 11.71 -16.80 -24.56
C THR A 137 13.13 -16.58 -24.03
N PRO A 138 14.02 -15.92 -24.78
CA PRO A 138 15.36 -15.58 -24.31
C PRO A 138 15.30 -14.83 -22.97
N GLN A 139 16.13 -15.26 -22.02
CA GLN A 139 16.15 -14.74 -20.65
C GLN A 139 16.22 -13.20 -20.57
N PRO A 140 17.04 -12.47 -21.37
CA PRO A 140 17.09 -11.01 -21.29
C PRO A 140 15.74 -10.33 -21.61
N ILE A 141 14.98 -10.87 -22.56
CA ILE A 141 13.67 -10.34 -22.95
C ILE A 141 12.65 -10.61 -21.83
N LEU A 142 12.70 -11.81 -21.27
CA LEU A 142 11.84 -12.24 -20.17
C LEU A 142 12.06 -11.39 -18.91
N GLU A 143 13.31 -11.18 -18.52
CA GLU A 143 13.68 -10.35 -17.37
C GLU A 143 13.33 -8.88 -17.60
N THR A 144 13.63 -8.33 -18.77
CA THR A 144 13.29 -6.93 -19.09
C THR A 144 11.78 -6.71 -19.03
N THR A 145 11.00 -7.64 -19.59
CA THR A 145 9.54 -7.58 -19.57
C THR A 145 8.99 -7.75 -18.16
N GLY A 146 9.55 -8.69 -17.38
CA GLY A 146 9.15 -8.95 -15.99
C GLY A 146 9.43 -7.76 -15.08
N ASN A 147 10.64 -7.22 -15.14
CA ASN A 147 11.04 -6.02 -14.40
C ASN A 147 10.18 -4.81 -14.81
N GLY A 148 9.88 -4.67 -16.10
CA GLY A 148 8.97 -3.64 -16.62
C GLY A 148 7.56 -3.75 -16.05
N LEU A 149 7.00 -4.96 -15.99
CA LEU A 149 5.70 -5.21 -15.37
C LEU A 149 5.71 -4.83 -13.89
N LEU A 150 6.68 -5.31 -13.11
CA LEU A 150 6.78 -5.00 -11.68
C LEU A 150 6.93 -3.49 -11.45
N LYS A 151 7.76 -2.82 -12.26
CA LYS A 151 7.91 -1.36 -12.22
C LYS A 151 6.59 -0.65 -12.48
N SER A 152 5.82 -1.08 -13.47
CA SER A 152 4.51 -0.49 -13.78
C SER A 152 3.51 -0.62 -12.61
N VAL A 153 3.54 -1.75 -11.90
CA VAL A 153 2.73 -1.99 -10.70
C VAL A 153 3.12 -1.01 -9.59
N LEU A 154 4.42 -0.89 -9.29
CA LEU A 154 4.90 0.02 -8.26
C LEU A 154 4.62 1.49 -8.60
N VAL A 155 4.75 1.90 -9.87
CA VAL A 155 4.41 3.25 -10.32
C VAL A 155 2.94 3.57 -10.08
N ARG A 156 2.04 2.63 -10.40
CA ARG A 156 0.59 2.81 -10.16
C ARG A 156 0.28 2.94 -8.68
N ILE A 157 0.89 2.09 -7.84
CA ILE A 157 0.73 2.16 -6.38
C ILE A 157 1.25 3.50 -5.86
N LYS A 158 2.43 3.95 -6.31
CA LYS A 158 3.01 5.24 -5.96
C LYS A 158 2.06 6.39 -6.32
N GLN A 159 1.56 6.43 -7.54
CA GLN A 159 0.64 7.49 -7.98
C GLN A 159 -0.64 7.52 -7.15
N LYS A 160 -1.21 6.34 -6.87
CA LYS A 160 -2.41 6.25 -6.03
C LYS A 160 -2.13 6.71 -4.61
N LEU A 161 -1.03 6.26 -4.02
CA LEU A 161 -0.59 6.67 -2.69
C LEU A 161 -0.40 8.19 -2.60
N MET A 162 0.32 8.78 -3.55
CA MET A 162 0.56 10.24 -3.57
C MET A 162 -0.75 11.03 -3.63
N HIS A 163 -1.73 10.57 -4.41
CA HIS A 163 -2.99 11.27 -4.57
C HIS A 163 -3.94 11.06 -3.37
N GLN A 164 -4.09 9.83 -2.91
CA GLN A 164 -5.07 9.48 -1.87
C GLN A 164 -4.58 9.78 -0.46
N LEU A 165 -3.28 9.61 -0.18
CA LEU A 165 -2.75 9.79 1.17
C LEU A 165 -2.96 11.20 1.69
N LEU A 166 -2.65 12.22 0.88
CA LEU A 166 -2.81 13.61 1.31
C LEU A 166 -4.29 13.98 1.49
N LEU A 167 -5.15 13.50 0.59
CA LEU A 167 -6.59 13.74 0.70
C LEU A 167 -7.16 13.10 1.96
N ASP A 168 -6.83 11.83 2.21
CA ASP A 168 -7.27 11.08 3.39
C ASP A 168 -6.71 11.71 4.68
N TYR A 169 -5.44 12.13 4.68
CA TYR A 169 -4.82 12.82 5.82
C TYR A 169 -5.52 14.14 6.14
N LEU A 170 -5.77 14.98 5.15
CA LEU A 170 -6.47 16.25 5.34
C LEU A 170 -7.89 16.03 5.88
N GLN A 171 -8.61 15.04 5.37
CA GLN A 171 -9.94 14.71 5.89
C GLN A 171 -9.89 14.18 7.31
N TRP A 172 -8.95 13.29 7.61
CA TRP A 172 -8.75 12.72 8.93
C TRP A 172 -8.40 13.79 9.97
N ALA A 173 -7.44 14.66 9.68
CA ALA A 173 -7.00 15.73 10.57
C ALA A 173 -8.11 16.77 10.83
N ASN A 174 -9.01 16.98 9.87
CA ASN A 174 -10.15 17.89 10.03
C ASN A 174 -11.38 17.24 10.67
N ASN A 175 -11.55 15.92 10.61
CA ASN A 175 -12.69 15.22 11.23
C ASN A 175 -12.56 15.14 12.77
N ASP A 176 -11.36 15.21 13.32
CA ASP A 176 -11.16 15.39 14.77
C ASP A 176 -11.72 16.73 15.28
N LYS A 177 -11.89 17.73 14.40
CA LYS A 177 -12.54 19.01 14.74
C LYS A 177 -14.04 18.86 14.95
N TYR A 178 -14.70 17.93 14.26
CA TYR A 178 -16.15 17.73 14.40
C TYR A 178 -16.50 16.72 15.48
N THR A 179 -15.67 15.69 15.69
CA THR A 179 -15.93 14.68 16.74
C THR A 179 -15.86 15.30 18.15
N ASN A 180 -14.95 16.25 18.39
CA ASN A 180 -14.87 16.95 19.67
C ASN A 180 -15.99 17.97 19.92
N VAL A 181 -16.54 18.59 18.86
CA VAL A 181 -17.69 19.51 18.99
C VAL A 181 -18.96 18.76 19.37
N TYR A 182 -19.19 17.55 18.83
CA TYR A 182 -20.35 16.75 19.21
C TYR A 182 -20.23 16.17 20.63
N ILE A 183 -19.02 15.82 21.09
CA ILE A 183 -18.83 15.34 22.47
C ILE A 183 -19.01 16.50 23.47
N GLN A 184 -18.44 17.68 23.22
CA GLN A 184 -18.62 18.86 24.10
C GLN A 184 -20.06 19.40 24.09
N ALA A 185 -20.75 19.39 22.94
CA ALA A 185 -22.15 19.81 22.88
C ALA A 185 -23.09 18.84 23.63
N GLN A 186 -22.71 17.57 23.78
CA GLN A 186 -23.45 16.60 24.58
C GLN A 186 -23.16 16.78 26.08
N THR A 187 -21.89 17.03 26.46
CA THR A 187 -21.53 17.21 27.88
C THR A 187 -22.14 18.48 28.48
N VAL A 188 -22.33 19.55 27.69
CA VAL A 188 -22.97 20.79 28.18
C VAL A 188 -24.50 20.62 28.36
N LYS A 189 -25.15 19.71 27.63
CA LYS A 189 -26.60 19.44 27.80
C LYS A 189 -26.92 18.64 29.05
N ASP A 190 -26.00 17.79 29.53
CA ASP A 190 -26.22 16.96 30.72
C ASP A 190 -26.12 17.73 32.06
N TRP A 191 -25.65 18.99 32.05
CA TRP A 191 -25.64 19.87 33.24
C TRP A 191 -26.86 20.80 33.36
N GLN A 192 -27.84 20.73 32.44
CA GLN A 192 -29.06 21.55 32.51
C GLN A 192 -30.32 20.76 32.89
N ILE A 193 -30.18 19.51 33.34
CA ILE A 193 -31.30 18.67 33.79
C ILE A 193 -31.05 18.17 35.23
N GLU A 194 -30.48 19.02 36.09
CA GLU A 194 -30.53 18.83 37.55
C GLU A 194 -30.71 20.20 38.21
N SER A 195 -31.94 20.70 38.21
CA SER A 195 -32.42 21.84 39.03
C SER A 195 -33.94 21.76 39.17
#